data_AF-A0A6P2DJH2-F1
#
_entry.id   AF-A0A6P2DJH2-F1
#
_cell.length_a   1.000
_cell.length_b   1.000
_cell.length_c   1.000
_cell.angle_alpha   90.00
_cell.angle_beta   90.00
_cell.angle_gamma   90.00
#
_symmetry.space_group_name_H-M   'P 1'
#
loop_
_entity.id
_entity.type
_entity.pdbx_description
1 polymer ?
#
loop_
_entity_poly.entity_id
_entity_poly.type
_entity_poly.pdbx_seq_one_letter_code
_entity_poly.pdbx_strand_id
1 'polypeptide(L)'
;MTVLLIATVALLALAPGISHSLTLSWARNGEAITNVVTVTANGETNLDLTVPANTTDLRADIDLDADKIQSLYILSDQNVTIETNSGTSPGNTLTIGANKPYVWYLGCGLANPITTDVAASIYVTNPSTTLAANVQIRVLQDMTS
;
A
#
# COMPACT_ATOMS: atom_id res chain seq x y z
N MET A 1 32.18 45.69 -20.77
CA MET A 1 30.89 45.74 -20.06
C MET A 1 30.33 44.33 -20.09
N THR A 2 30.61 43.54 -19.05
CA THR A 2 30.30 42.11 -19.02
C THR A 2 28.91 41.95 -18.41
N VAL A 3 27.95 41.47 -19.20
CA VAL A 3 26.57 41.24 -18.76
C VAL A 3 26.57 39.96 -17.92
N LEU A 4 26.23 40.09 -16.64
CA LEU A 4 26.02 38.97 -15.73
C LEU A 4 24.60 38.42 -15.96
N LEU A 5 24.49 37.25 -16.59
CA LEU A 5 23.22 36.51 -16.64
C LEU A 5 22.97 35.88 -15.27
N ILE A 6 22.00 36.40 -14.52
CA ILE A 6 21.50 35.75 -13.31
C ILE A 6 20.56 34.63 -13.78
N ALA A 7 21.04 33.38 -13.71
CA ALA A 7 20.18 32.22 -13.87
C ALA A 7 19.29 32.11 -12.62
N THR A 8 18.04 32.53 -12.73
CA THR A 8 17.03 32.28 -11.70
C THR A 8 16.75 30.78 -11.70
N VAL A 9 17.39 30.04 -10.78
CA VAL A 9 16.98 28.68 -10.45
C VAL A 9 15.61 28.80 -9.80
N ALA A 10 14.55 28.55 -10.57
CA ALA A 10 13.22 28.37 -10.03
C ALA A 10 13.25 27.10 -9.18
N LEU A 11 13.36 27.25 -7.87
CA LEU A 11 13.01 26.18 -6.94
C LEU A 11 11.50 26.02 -7.05
N LEU A 12 11.04 25.18 -7.99
CA LEU A 12 9.68 24.67 -7.94
C LEU A 12 9.58 23.90 -6.63
N ALA A 13 8.98 24.52 -5.62
CA ALA A 13 8.44 23.78 -4.49
C ALA A 13 7.40 22.83 -5.09
N LEU A 14 7.78 21.56 -5.29
CA LEU A 14 6.80 20.49 -5.47
C LEU A 14 5.79 20.68 -4.34
N ALA A 15 4.49 20.70 -4.66
CA ALA A 15 3.44 20.64 -3.65
C ALA A 15 3.82 19.52 -2.65
N PRO A 16 3.69 19.73 -1.33
CA PRO A 16 4.11 18.72 -0.36
C PRO A 16 3.36 17.44 -0.68
N GLY A 17 4.09 16.41 -1.13
CA GLY A 17 3.52 15.14 -1.53
C GLY A 17 2.72 14.52 -0.38
N ILE A 18 1.75 13.68 -0.73
CA ILE A 18 1.07 12.82 0.25
C ILE A 18 2.15 11.96 0.90
N SER A 19 2.09 11.84 2.22
CA SER A 19 3.12 11.16 3.01
C SER A 19 2.52 10.02 3.81
N HIS A 20 3.07 8.82 3.64
CA HIS A 20 2.89 7.72 4.59
C HIS A 20 4.05 7.74 5.59
N SER A 21 3.73 7.61 6.87
CA SER A 21 4.72 7.52 7.94
C SER A 21 4.56 6.20 8.67
N LEU A 22 5.62 5.39 8.65
CA LEU A 22 5.67 4.07 9.26
C LEU A 22 6.69 4.10 10.41
N THR A 23 6.26 3.74 11.61
CA THR A 23 7.18 3.55 12.74
C THR A 23 7.46 2.07 12.91
N LEU A 24 8.70 1.67 12.65
CA LEU A 24 9.20 0.33 12.88
C LEU A 24 9.95 0.33 14.21
N SER A 25 9.58 -0.56 15.11
CA SER A 25 10.24 -0.67 16.39
C SER A 25 10.54 -2.12 16.74
N TRP A 26 11.72 -2.33 17.32
CA TRP A 26 12.11 -3.55 18.00
C TRP A 26 12.52 -3.18 19.41
N ALA A 27 12.10 -3.96 20.41
CA ALA A 27 12.50 -3.74 21.78
C ALA A 27 12.72 -5.04 22.54
N ARG A 28 13.69 -5.04 23.46
CA ARG A 28 14.00 -6.16 24.35
C ARG A 28 14.66 -5.65 25.62
N ASN A 29 14.10 -5.99 26.78
CA ASN A 29 14.73 -5.75 28.10
C ASN A 29 15.23 -4.32 28.33
N GLY A 30 14.50 -3.30 27.84
CA GLY A 30 14.88 -1.89 27.98
C GLY A 30 15.72 -1.32 26.83
N GLU A 31 16.22 -2.17 25.93
CA GLU A 31 16.77 -1.72 24.64
C GLU A 31 15.66 -1.54 23.61
N ALA A 32 15.77 -0.51 22.78
CA ALA A 32 14.87 -0.29 21.67
C ALA A 32 15.63 0.23 20.45
N ILE A 33 15.25 -0.28 19.28
CA ILE A 33 15.63 0.24 17.97
C ILE A 33 14.35 0.74 17.33
N THR A 34 14.30 2.03 17.05
CA THR A 34 13.16 2.65 16.36
C THR A 34 13.64 3.30 15.08
N ASN A 35 12.93 3.04 13.99
CA ASN A 35 13.12 3.70 12.72
C ASN A 35 11.79 4.28 12.26
N VAL A 36 11.81 5.53 11.83
CA VAL A 36 10.65 6.18 11.19
C VAL A 36 10.95 6.28 9.71
N VAL A 37 10.13 5.60 8.92
CA VAL A 37 10.19 5.67 7.47
C VAL A 37 9.09 6.59 7.00
N THR A 38 9.48 7.63 6.28
CA THR A 38 8.56 8.55 5.61
C THR A 38 8.68 8.33 4.11
N VAL A 39 7.58 7.94 3.48
CA VAL A 39 7.49 7.77 2.03
C VAL A 39 6.57 8.84 1.49
N THR A 40 6.97 9.50 0.40
CA THR A 40 6.21 10.58 -0.21
C THR A 40 5.92 10.28 -1.67
N ALA A 41 4.70 10.56 -2.12
CA ALA A 41 4.32 10.53 -3.51
C ALA A 41 3.22 11.57 -3.79
N ASN A 42 2.67 11.57 -5.00
CA ASN A 42 1.65 12.52 -5.44
C ASN A 42 0.27 11.87 -5.68
N GLY A 43 0.12 10.56 -5.48
CA GLY A 43 -1.16 9.85 -5.50
C GLY A 43 -1.34 8.92 -4.31
N GLU A 44 -2.60 8.70 -3.94
CA GLU A 44 -2.99 7.77 -2.90
C GLU A 44 -4.28 7.05 -3.30
N THR A 45 -4.34 5.75 -3.04
CA THR A 45 -5.52 4.91 -3.22
C THR A 45 -5.82 4.22 -1.90
N ASN A 46 -6.96 4.59 -1.31
CA ASN A 46 -7.40 4.06 -0.03
C ASN A 46 -8.74 3.34 -0.19
N LEU A 47 -8.85 2.16 0.41
CA LEU A 47 -10.06 1.36 0.37
C LEU A 47 -10.35 0.80 1.76
N ASP A 48 -11.59 0.95 2.21
CA ASP A 48 -12.14 0.30 3.39
C ASP A 48 -13.28 -0.60 2.93
N LEU A 49 -13.20 -1.90 3.24
CA LEU A 49 -14.11 -2.93 2.76
C LEU A 49 -14.60 -3.79 3.92
N THR A 50 -15.90 -4.05 3.97
CA THR A 50 -16.47 -5.12 4.80
C THR A 50 -16.76 -6.33 3.92
N VAL A 51 -16.10 -7.45 4.23
CA VAL A 51 -16.28 -8.74 3.54
C VAL A 51 -17.14 -9.64 4.44
N PRO A 52 -18.38 -9.99 4.04
CA PRO A 52 -19.24 -10.85 4.86
C PRO A 52 -18.58 -12.18 5.21
N ALA A 53 -19.08 -12.83 6.27
CA ALA A 53 -18.66 -14.18 6.62
C ALA A 53 -18.89 -15.15 5.44
N ASN A 54 -18.02 -16.15 5.30
CA ASN A 54 -18.09 -17.20 4.29
C ASN A 54 -18.19 -16.65 2.86
N THR A 55 -17.42 -15.60 2.56
CA THR A 55 -17.41 -14.99 1.23
C THR A 55 -16.18 -15.44 0.47
N THR A 56 -16.38 -15.85 -0.77
CA THR A 56 -15.32 -16.12 -1.75
C THR A 56 -15.34 -15.01 -2.79
N ASP A 57 -14.16 -14.47 -3.09
CA ASP A 57 -13.89 -13.53 -4.18
C ASP A 57 -14.82 -12.31 -4.22
N LEU A 58 -15.02 -11.65 -3.07
CA LEU A 58 -15.73 -10.37 -3.06
C LEU A 58 -14.93 -9.36 -3.88
N ARG A 59 -15.47 -8.97 -5.04
CA ARG A 59 -14.85 -7.97 -5.91
C ARG A 59 -14.91 -6.59 -5.25
N ALA A 60 -13.79 -5.89 -5.26
CA ALA A 60 -13.69 -4.48 -4.90
C ALA A 60 -12.88 -3.71 -5.95
N ASP A 61 -13.36 -2.53 -6.34
CA ASP A 61 -12.72 -1.70 -7.34
C ASP A 61 -11.49 -0.98 -6.76
N ILE A 62 -10.34 -1.18 -7.42
CA ILE A 62 -9.09 -0.51 -7.10
C ILE A 62 -8.18 -0.56 -8.33
N ASP A 63 -7.51 0.55 -8.61
CA ASP A 63 -6.54 0.67 -9.71
C ASP A 63 -5.16 0.96 -9.13
N LEU A 64 -4.20 0.08 -9.42
CA LEU A 64 -2.83 0.15 -8.91
C LEU A 64 -1.84 -0.13 -10.05
N ASP A 65 -0.96 0.82 -10.33
CA ASP A 65 0.18 0.58 -11.21
C ASP A 65 1.32 -0.01 -10.38
N ALA A 66 1.72 -1.25 -10.71
CA ALA A 66 2.62 -2.04 -9.88
C ALA A 66 4.00 -1.38 -9.74
N ASP A 67 4.49 -0.69 -10.77
CA ASP A 67 5.81 -0.05 -10.71
C ASP A 67 5.79 1.33 -10.02
N LYS A 68 4.61 1.91 -9.83
CA LYS A 68 4.42 3.21 -9.19
C LYS A 68 4.15 3.15 -7.70
N ILE A 69 3.82 1.99 -7.14
CA ILE A 69 3.56 1.85 -5.69
C ILE A 69 4.82 2.22 -4.89
N GLN A 70 4.66 3.19 -3.99
CA GLN A 70 5.70 3.65 -3.07
C GLN A 70 5.53 3.03 -1.67
N SER A 71 4.28 2.84 -1.23
CA SER A 71 3.97 2.12 0.01
C SER A 71 2.61 1.42 -0.04
N LEU A 72 2.53 0.30 0.67
CA LEU A 72 1.35 -0.54 0.82
C LEU A 72 1.18 -0.89 2.30
N TYR A 73 0.01 -0.58 2.85
CA TYR A 73 -0.41 -1.01 4.18
C TYR A 73 -1.78 -1.66 4.09
N ILE A 74 -1.87 -2.92 4.49
CA ILE A 74 -3.13 -3.66 4.54
C ILE A 74 -3.34 -4.20 5.95
N LEU A 75 -4.50 -3.96 6.53
CA LEU A 75 -4.90 -4.52 7.82
C LEU A 75 -6.28 -5.16 7.69
N SER A 76 -6.45 -6.33 8.30
CA SER A 76 -7.77 -6.93 8.48
C SER A 76 -7.93 -7.43 9.91
N ASP A 77 -9.15 -7.40 10.42
CA ASP A 77 -9.52 -7.98 11.71
C ASP A 77 -9.77 -9.50 11.64
N GLN A 78 -9.86 -10.09 10.44
CA GLN A 78 -9.95 -11.53 10.18
C GLN A 78 -8.81 -11.98 9.26
N ASN A 79 -8.59 -13.30 9.16
CA ASN A 79 -7.73 -13.84 8.11
C ASN A 79 -8.44 -13.65 6.78
N VAL A 80 -7.79 -13.04 5.79
CA VAL A 80 -8.33 -12.89 4.44
C VAL A 80 -7.28 -13.21 3.39
N THR A 81 -7.75 -13.61 2.20
CA THR A 81 -6.90 -13.69 1.00
C THR A 81 -7.32 -12.58 0.05
N ILE A 82 -6.35 -11.86 -0.49
CA ILE A 82 -6.55 -10.81 -1.49
C ILE A 82 -5.90 -11.25 -2.79
N GLU A 83 -6.66 -11.18 -3.88
CA GLU A 83 -6.26 -11.59 -5.21
C GLU A 83 -6.40 -10.41 -6.18
N THR A 84 -5.37 -10.14 -6.97
CA THR A 84 -5.41 -9.04 -7.95
C THR A 84 -5.96 -9.51 -9.30
N ASN A 85 -6.75 -8.66 -9.96
CA ASN A 85 -7.30 -8.84 -11.32
C ASN A 85 -8.29 -10.00 -11.53
N SER A 86 -8.22 -11.09 -10.77
CA SER A 86 -9.11 -12.25 -10.90
C SER A 86 -9.11 -13.10 -9.63
N GLY A 87 -10.29 -13.57 -9.19
CA GLY A 87 -10.41 -14.60 -8.13
C GLY A 87 -10.14 -16.04 -8.59
N THR A 88 -9.86 -16.26 -9.89
CA THR A 88 -9.62 -17.61 -10.44
C THR A 88 -8.23 -17.78 -11.05
N SER A 89 -7.62 -16.69 -11.48
CA SER A 89 -6.26 -16.67 -12.05
C SER A 89 -5.61 -15.34 -11.69
N PRO A 90 -5.34 -15.11 -10.39
CA PRO A 90 -4.85 -13.84 -9.90
C PRO A 90 -3.48 -13.49 -10.48
N GLY A 91 -3.23 -12.19 -10.67
CA GLY A 91 -1.87 -11.69 -10.94
C GLY A 91 -0.97 -11.86 -9.71
N ASN A 92 -1.53 -11.56 -8.54
CA ASN A 92 -0.89 -11.68 -7.23
C ASN A 92 -1.90 -12.22 -6.21
N THR A 93 -1.41 -13.03 -5.27
CA THR A 93 -2.19 -13.54 -4.13
C THR A 93 -1.48 -13.15 -2.84
N LEU A 94 -2.18 -12.44 -1.96
CA LEU A 94 -1.68 -12.00 -0.66
C LEU A 94 -2.52 -12.63 0.46
N THR A 95 -1.87 -13.20 1.46
CA THR A 95 -2.55 -13.68 2.67
C THR A 95 -2.35 -12.66 3.79
N ILE A 96 -3.45 -12.12 4.30
CA ILE A 96 -3.47 -11.15 5.40
C ILE A 96 -3.94 -11.88 6.65
N GLY A 97 -3.07 -11.96 7.66
CA GLY A 97 -3.44 -12.54 8.95
C GLY A 97 -4.30 -11.57 9.77
N ALA A 98 -5.24 -12.11 10.53
CA ALA A 98 -6.08 -11.35 11.44
C ALA A 98 -5.21 -10.51 12.39
N ASN A 99 -5.47 -9.20 12.40
CA ASN A 99 -4.79 -8.18 13.20
C ASN A 99 -3.27 -8.14 12.99
N LYS A 100 -2.78 -8.59 11.83
CA LYS A 100 -1.36 -8.55 11.45
C LYS A 100 -1.22 -7.69 10.20
N PRO A 101 -0.74 -6.45 10.32
CA PRO A 101 -0.63 -5.58 9.16
C PRO A 101 0.36 -6.16 8.16
N TYR A 102 -0.04 -6.21 6.89
CA TYR A 102 0.83 -6.48 5.77
C TYR A 102 1.40 -5.14 5.31
N VAL A 103 2.71 -4.95 5.50
CA VAL A 103 3.38 -3.69 5.24
C VAL A 103 4.47 -3.90 4.21
N TRP A 104 4.44 -3.10 3.16
CA TRP A 104 5.53 -2.96 2.20
C TRP A 104 5.76 -1.48 1.91
N TYR A 105 7.01 -1.11 1.68
CA TYR A 105 7.36 0.22 1.20
C TYR A 105 8.65 0.13 0.39
N LEU A 106 8.83 1.06 -0.54
CA LEU A 106 10.03 1.11 -1.36
C LEU A 106 11.27 1.24 -0.46
N GLY A 107 12.21 0.31 -0.62
CA GLY A 107 13.43 0.27 0.20
C GLY A 107 13.31 -0.49 1.53
N CYS A 108 12.22 -1.21 1.79
CA CYS A 108 12.10 -2.06 2.99
C CYS A 108 12.97 -3.33 2.97
N GLY A 109 13.69 -3.58 1.87
CA GLY A 109 14.51 -4.78 1.66
C GLY A 109 13.77 -5.98 1.05
N LEU A 110 12.47 -5.84 0.77
CA LEU A 110 11.66 -6.84 0.08
C LEU A 110 11.23 -6.33 -1.30
N ALA A 111 11.05 -7.25 -2.26
CA ALA A 111 10.46 -6.93 -3.56
C ALA A 111 9.00 -6.49 -3.41
N ASN A 112 8.51 -5.68 -4.36
CA ASN A 112 7.10 -5.26 -4.37
C ASN A 112 6.19 -6.50 -4.43
N PRO A 113 5.26 -6.68 -3.47
CA PRO A 113 4.31 -7.79 -3.48
C PRO A 113 3.28 -7.74 -4.61
N ILE A 114 3.03 -6.56 -5.19
CA ILE A 114 2.22 -6.38 -6.39
C ILE A 114 3.18 -6.30 -7.58
N THR A 115 3.20 -7.34 -8.40
CA THR A 115 4.14 -7.48 -9.53
C THR A 115 3.46 -7.31 -10.89
N THR A 116 2.14 -7.16 -10.90
CA THR A 116 1.33 -6.97 -12.10
C THR A 116 0.30 -5.92 -11.80
N ASP A 117 0.12 -4.98 -12.74
CA ASP A 117 -0.82 -3.87 -12.59
C ASP A 117 -2.22 -4.40 -12.26
N VAL A 118 -2.86 -3.74 -11.30
CA VAL A 118 -4.24 -4.03 -10.90
C VAL A 118 -5.13 -3.10 -11.70
N ALA A 119 -5.62 -3.56 -12.85
CA ALA A 119 -6.25 -2.67 -13.82
C ALA A 119 -7.62 -2.13 -13.40
N ALA A 120 -8.31 -2.79 -12.45
CA ALA A 120 -9.65 -2.37 -12.05
C ALA A 120 -10.12 -2.93 -10.71
N SER A 121 -9.66 -4.12 -10.30
CA SER A 121 -10.21 -4.74 -9.10
C SER A 121 -9.30 -5.74 -8.43
N ILE A 122 -9.53 -5.86 -7.13
CA ILE A 122 -9.11 -6.98 -6.30
C ILE A 122 -10.31 -7.84 -5.91
N TYR A 123 -10.03 -9.06 -5.46
CA TYR A 123 -10.99 -10.03 -4.97
C TYR A 123 -10.57 -10.44 -3.57
N VAL A 124 -11.51 -10.38 -2.62
CA VAL A 124 -11.21 -10.64 -1.21
C VAL A 124 -12.03 -11.84 -0.71
N THR A 125 -11.34 -12.85 -0.22
CA THR A 125 -11.92 -14.06 0.36
C THR A 125 -11.82 -14.02 1.87
N ASN A 126 -12.96 -14.12 2.55
CA ASN A 126 -13.09 -14.26 4.00
C ASN A 126 -13.58 -15.67 4.35
N PRO A 127 -12.68 -16.58 4.79
CA PRO A 127 -13.02 -17.95 5.14
C PRO A 127 -13.72 -18.07 6.49
N SER A 128 -13.83 -17.00 7.29
CA SER A 128 -14.54 -17.03 8.57
C SER A 128 -16.01 -17.36 8.35
N THR A 129 -16.53 -18.41 8.98
CA THR A 129 -17.93 -18.83 8.79
C THR A 129 -18.93 -18.02 9.61
N THR A 130 -18.45 -17.18 10.54
CA THR A 130 -19.32 -16.48 11.50
C THR A 130 -19.08 -14.98 11.57
N LEU A 131 -17.90 -14.48 11.21
CA LEU A 131 -17.54 -13.08 11.37
C LEU A 131 -17.24 -12.46 10.00
N ALA A 132 -17.77 -11.25 9.77
CA ALA A 132 -17.32 -10.43 8.66
C ALA A 132 -15.88 -9.95 8.91
N ALA A 133 -15.14 -9.71 7.84
CA ALA A 133 -13.82 -9.10 7.88
C ALA A 133 -13.94 -7.61 7.53
N ASN A 134 -13.35 -6.75 8.34
CA ASN A 134 -13.10 -5.35 7.99
C ASN A 134 -11.67 -5.25 7.49
N VAL A 135 -11.50 -4.84 6.23
CA VAL A 135 -10.22 -4.75 5.54
C VAL A 135 -9.94 -3.30 5.20
N GLN A 136 -8.77 -2.82 5.61
CA GLN A 136 -8.27 -1.48 5.33
C GLN A 136 -7.05 -1.61 4.44
N ILE A 137 -7.07 -0.95 3.28
CA ILE A 137 -5.97 -0.90 2.33
C ILE A 137 -5.59 0.56 2.15
N ARG A 138 -4.30 0.86 2.27
CA ARG A 138 -3.72 2.20 2.03
C ARG A 138 -2.54 2.03 1.09
N VAL A 139 -2.60 2.69 -0.06
CA VAL A 139 -1.55 2.61 -1.08
C VAL A 139 -1.12 4.02 -1.46
N LEU A 140 0.17 4.28 -1.40
CA LEU A 140 0.78 5.50 -1.92
C LEU A 140 1.42 5.19 -3.27
N GLN A 141 1.20 6.03 -4.28
CA GLN A 141 1.66 5.80 -5.65
C GLN A 141 2.25 7.07 -6.27
N ASP A 142 3.24 6.89 -7.14
CA ASP A 142 3.76 7.95 -8.00
C ASP A 142 2.95 8.05 -9.29
N MET A 143 2.06 9.03 -9.37
CA MET A 143 1.21 9.33 -10.52
C MET A 143 1.94 10.15 -11.60
N THR A 144 3.24 10.43 -11.43
CA THR A 144 4.00 11.01 -12.54
C THR A 144 4.32 9.94 -13.57
N SER A 145 3.81 10.19 -14.78
CA SER A 145 4.09 9.44 -16.00
C SER A 145 5.56 9.53 -16.38
#